data_AF-A0A410YHW4-F1
#
_entry.id   AF-A0A410YHW4-F1
#
_cell.length_a   1.000
_cell.length_b   1.000
_cell.length_c   1.000
_cell.angle_alpha   90.00
_cell.angle_beta   90.00
_cell.angle_gamma   90.00
#
_symmetry.space_group_name_H-M   'P 1'
#
loop_
_entity.id
_entity.type
_entity.pdbx_description
1 polymer ?
#
loop_
_entity_poly.entity_id
_entity_poly.type
_entity_poly.pdbx_seq_one_letter_code
_entity_poly.pdbx_strand_id
1 'polypeptide(L)'
;MNEKDLLGLWSGARLHIIVAQFAPTFLLTVVIAVLSLGGDEFGSLPTKVAAAGILLASGILGAVAQYTSASEAQAIALEMRSLSDPSRVVKQIVSTAWWTLVVKYVTPAIFTLIYAAILWQLFL
;
A
#
# COMPACT_ATOMS: atom_id res chain seq x y z
N MET A 1 17.74 -9.51 18.91
CA MET A 1 18.07 -8.06 19.01
C MET A 1 17.58 -7.51 20.35
N ASN A 2 17.94 -6.28 20.75
CA ASN A 2 17.34 -5.67 21.96
C ASN A 2 15.98 -5.02 21.61
N GLU A 3 15.20 -4.63 22.61
CA GLU A 3 13.88 -4.02 22.41
C GLU A 3 13.94 -2.74 21.56
N LYS A 4 14.93 -1.86 21.81
CA LYS A 4 15.08 -0.58 21.10
C LYS A 4 15.31 -0.81 19.61
N ASP A 5 16.12 -1.80 19.24
CA ASP A 5 16.40 -2.12 17.85
C ASP A 5 15.13 -2.59 17.14
N LEU A 6 14.34 -3.47 17.78
CA LEU A 6 13.08 -3.98 17.24
C LEU A 6 12.04 -2.87 17.06
N LEU A 7 11.96 -1.92 18.00
CA LEU A 7 11.10 -0.73 17.86
C LEU A 7 11.53 0.14 16.68
N GLY A 8 12.84 0.28 16.45
CA GLY A 8 13.38 0.98 15.29
C GLY A 8 12.98 0.32 13.98
N LEU A 9 13.16 -1.00 13.87
CA LEU A 9 12.74 -1.77 12.69
C LEU A 9 11.24 -1.69 12.45
N TRP A 10 10.41 -1.83 13.50
CA TRP A 10 8.96 -1.69 13.40
C TRP A 10 8.56 -0.30 12.89
N SER A 11 9.18 0.75 13.43
CA SER A 11 8.93 2.12 12.97
C SER A 11 9.32 2.31 11.50
N GLY A 12 10.45 1.73 11.07
CA GLY A 12 10.88 1.74 9.67
C GLY A 12 9.89 1.04 8.74
N ALA A 13 9.48 -0.18 9.08
CA ALA A 13 8.49 -0.94 8.30
C ALA A 13 7.15 -0.19 8.20
N ARG A 14 6.68 0.39 9.31
CA ARG A 14 5.45 1.21 9.31
C ARG A 14 5.60 2.46 8.44
N LEU A 15 6.75 3.12 8.46
CA LEU A 15 7.02 4.26 7.59
C LEU A 15 7.02 3.85 6.12
N HIS A 16 7.66 2.75 5.75
CA HIS A 16 7.66 2.23 4.38
C HIS A 16 6.24 1.92 3.88
N ILE A 17 5.39 1.31 4.71
CA ILE A 17 3.97 1.10 4.39
C ILE A 17 3.26 2.42 4.09
N ILE A 18 3.45 3.43 4.93
CA ILE A 18 2.82 4.76 4.75
C ILE A 18 3.34 5.42 3.47
N VAL A 19 4.64 5.38 3.23
CA VAL A 19 5.27 6.05 2.09
C VAL A 19 4.90 5.36 0.77
N ALA A 20 4.82 4.03 0.75
CA ALA A 20 4.44 3.25 -0.42
C ALA A 20 3.03 3.55 -0.94
N GLN A 21 2.18 4.20 -0.12
CA GLN A 21 0.84 4.61 -0.52
C GLN A 21 0.78 5.94 -1.27
N PHE A 22 1.78 6.81 -1.12
CA PHE A 22 1.72 8.15 -1.70
C PHE A 22 1.67 8.10 -3.23
N ALA A 23 2.53 7.32 -3.87
CA ALA A 23 2.58 7.26 -5.33
C ALA A 23 1.27 6.73 -5.95
N PRO A 24 0.73 5.56 -5.53
CA PRO A 24 -0.56 5.08 -6.05
C PRO A 24 -1.73 6.03 -5.74
N THR A 25 -1.81 6.56 -4.52
CA THR A 25 -2.92 7.45 -4.12
C THR A 25 -2.88 8.76 -4.90
N PHE A 26 -1.68 9.33 -5.09
CA PHE A 26 -1.49 10.52 -5.91
C PHE A 26 -1.93 10.28 -7.35
N LEU A 27 -1.47 9.19 -7.96
CA LEU A 27 -1.79 8.86 -9.35
C LEU A 27 -3.29 8.63 -9.55
N LEU A 28 -3.94 7.88 -8.65
CA LEU A 28 -5.39 7.68 -8.68
C LEU A 28 -6.16 8.98 -8.53
N THR A 29 -5.73 9.85 -7.62
CA THR A 29 -6.35 11.17 -7.41
C THR A 29 -6.25 12.02 -8.68
N VAL A 30 -5.07 12.08 -9.29
CA VAL A 30 -4.85 12.81 -10.55
C VAL A 30 -5.74 12.26 -11.65
N VAL A 31 -5.79 10.94 -11.83
CA VAL A 31 -6.61 10.32 -12.88
C VAL A 31 -8.11 10.59 -12.66
N ILE A 32 -8.60 10.44 -11.44
CA ILE A 32 -10.01 10.73 -11.12
C ILE A 32 -10.33 12.21 -11.38
N ALA A 33 -9.43 13.13 -11.02
CA ALA A 33 -9.61 14.55 -11.27
C ALA A 33 -9.69 14.85 -12.78
N VAL A 34 -8.79 14.29 -13.58
CA VAL A 34 -8.81 14.46 -15.04
C VAL A 34 -10.08 13.87 -15.65
N LEU A 35 -10.51 12.68 -15.21
CA LEU A 35 -11.75 12.05 -15.70
C LEU A 35 -12.99 12.89 -15.36
N SER A 36 -13.04 13.46 -14.15
CA SER A 36 -14.18 14.23 -13.65
C SER A 36 -14.39 15.57 -14.35
N LEU A 37 -13.37 16.10 -15.02
CA LEU A 37 -13.43 17.38 -15.75
C LEU A 37 -14.03 17.26 -17.17
N GLY A 38 -14.70 16.16 -17.48
CA GLY A 38 -15.33 15.93 -18.78
C GLY A 38 -14.44 15.17 -19.76
N GLY A 39 -13.72 14.16 -19.28
CA GLY A 39 -12.78 13.35 -20.04
C GLY A 39 -13.38 12.45 -21.14
N ASP A 40 -14.52 12.80 -21.75
CA ASP A 40 -15.12 12.08 -22.88
C ASP A 40 -14.12 11.96 -24.06
N GLU A 41 -13.12 12.85 -24.09
CA GLU A 41 -11.89 12.75 -24.87
C GLU A 41 -10.67 12.52 -23.96
N PHE A 42 -10.54 11.39 -23.26
CA PHE A 42 -9.33 11.05 -22.46
C PHE A 42 -8.07 10.79 -23.32
N GLY A 43 -7.92 11.54 -24.41
CA GLY A 43 -6.96 11.37 -25.46
C GLY A 43 -7.30 10.22 -26.40
N SER A 44 -6.41 10.07 -27.38
CA SER A 44 -6.41 8.95 -28.32
C SER A 44 -6.34 7.59 -27.61
N LEU A 45 -6.70 6.50 -28.31
CA LEU A 45 -6.57 5.14 -27.78
C LEU A 45 -5.16 4.84 -27.20
N PRO A 46 -4.04 5.22 -27.85
CA PRO A 46 -2.70 5.12 -27.25
C PRO A 46 -2.57 5.83 -25.89
N THR A 47 -3.15 7.01 -25.73
CA THR A 47 -3.13 7.77 -24.46
C THR A 47 -3.85 7.01 -23.35
N LYS A 48 -5.04 6.45 -23.65
CA LYS A 48 -5.82 5.65 -22.70
C LYS A 48 -5.06 4.38 -22.27
N VAL A 49 -4.45 3.69 -23.23
CA VAL A 49 -3.61 2.50 -22.96
C VAL A 49 -2.39 2.87 -22.11
N ALA A 50 -1.72 3.97 -22.43
CA ALA A 50 -0.58 4.45 -21.64
C ALA A 50 -0.99 4.80 -20.20
N ALA A 51 -2.11 5.51 -20.01
CA ALA A 51 -2.66 5.83 -18.69
C ALA A 51 -2.98 4.55 -17.88
N ALA A 52 -3.66 3.59 -18.50
CA ALA A 52 -3.95 2.30 -17.89
C ALA A 52 -2.68 1.52 -17.50
N GLY A 53 -1.64 1.56 -18.35
CA GLY A 53 -0.35 0.91 -18.08
C GLY A 53 0.43 1.57 -16.95
N ILE A 54 0.46 2.91 -16.90
CA ILE A 54 1.11 3.67 -15.83
C ILE A 54 0.44 3.39 -14.48
N LEU A 55 -0.89 3.40 -14.45
CA LEU A 55 -1.68 3.03 -13.27
C LEU A 55 -1.36 1.62 -12.79
N LEU A 56 -1.35 0.64 -13.71
CA LEU A 56 -1.07 -0.75 -13.38
C LEU A 56 0.36 -0.92 -12.83
N ALA A 57 1.36 -0.37 -13.51
CA ALA A 57 2.75 -0.46 -13.10
C ALA A 57 2.97 0.19 -11.73
N SER A 58 2.41 1.38 -11.50
CA SER A 58 2.49 2.07 -10.21
C SER A 58 1.76 1.29 -9.10
N GLY A 59 0.57 0.76 -9.39
CA GLY A 59 -0.19 -0.06 -8.46
C GLY A 59 0.54 -1.34 -8.04
N ILE A 60 1.17 -2.04 -8.98
CA ILE A 60 1.97 -3.24 -8.71
C ILE A 60 3.16 -2.89 -7.81
N LEU A 61 3.93 -1.85 -8.14
CA LEU A 61 5.08 -1.43 -7.33
C LEU A 61 4.65 -1.05 -5.90
N GLY A 62 3.54 -0.30 -5.76
CA GLY A 62 2.98 0.06 -4.46
C GLY A 62 2.49 -1.15 -3.65
N ALA A 63 1.82 -2.11 -4.30
CA ALA A 63 1.34 -3.32 -3.65
C ALA A 63 2.48 -4.23 -3.19
N VAL A 64 3.52 -4.41 -4.01
CA VAL A 64 4.71 -5.18 -3.64
C VAL A 64 5.42 -4.56 -2.44
N ALA A 65 5.67 -3.25 -2.47
CA ALA A 65 6.32 -2.54 -1.36
C ALA A 65 5.52 -2.66 -0.05
N GLN A 66 4.20 -2.52 -0.12
CA GLN A 66 3.33 -2.69 1.04
C GLN A 66 3.33 -4.13 1.56
N TYR A 67 3.26 -5.10 0.67
CA TYR A 67 3.24 -6.51 1.04
C TYR A 67 4.54 -6.94 1.71
N THR A 68 5.70 -6.52 1.18
CA THR A 68 7.01 -6.84 1.75
C THR A 68 7.18 -6.16 3.10
N SER A 69 6.94 -4.85 3.21
CA SER A 69 7.05 -4.13 4.49
C SER A 69 6.07 -4.63 5.56
N ALA A 70 4.85 -5.03 5.17
CA ALA A 70 3.91 -5.65 6.10
C ALA A 70 4.37 -7.04 6.56
N SER A 71 5.01 -7.81 5.68
CA SER A 71 5.58 -9.12 6.04
C SER A 71 6.80 -8.98 6.96
N GLU A 72 7.66 -7.99 6.72
CA GLU A 72 8.75 -7.62 7.62
C GLU A 72 8.21 -7.20 9.00
N ALA A 73 7.17 -6.35 9.04
CA ALA A 73 6.52 -5.95 10.28
C ALA A 73 5.96 -7.14 11.07
N GLN A 74 5.40 -8.15 10.39
CA GLN A 74 4.94 -9.38 11.03
C GLN A 74 6.10 -10.19 11.63
N ALA A 75 7.21 -10.31 10.92
CA ALA A 75 8.42 -10.99 11.43
C ALA A 75 9.00 -10.28 12.65
N ILE A 76 9.08 -8.94 12.61
CA ILE A 76 9.54 -8.12 13.74
C ILE A 76 8.62 -8.32 14.96
N ALA A 77 7.30 -8.34 14.76
CA ALA A 77 6.34 -8.57 15.84
C ALA A 77 6.43 -10.00 16.41
N LEU A 78 6.81 -10.99 15.60
CA LEU A 78 7.09 -12.35 16.08
C LEU A 78 8.36 -12.37 16.93
N GLU A 79 9.43 -11.68 16.54
CA GLU A 79 10.64 -11.58 17.36
C GLU A 79 10.36 -10.85 18.68
N MET A 80 9.57 -9.78 18.66
CA MET A 80 9.12 -9.06 19.85
C MET A 80 8.38 -9.94 20.87
N ARG A 81 7.70 -11.02 20.45
CA ARG A 81 7.05 -11.98 21.36
C ARG A 81 8.04 -12.81 22.18
N SER A 82 9.29 -12.92 21.72
CA SER A 82 10.33 -13.70 22.37
C SER A 82 11.11 -12.93 23.44
N LEU A 83 10.83 -11.62 23.61
CA LEU A 83 11.44 -10.80 24.66
C LEU A 83 10.97 -11.27 26.05
N SER A 84 11.90 -11.36 26.99
CA SER A 84 11.65 -11.83 28.36
C SER A 84 10.85 -10.84 29.22
N ASP A 85 11.10 -9.54 29.07
CA ASP A 85 10.37 -8.48 29.76
C ASP A 85 10.01 -7.34 28.79
N PRO A 86 9.00 -7.55 27.91
CA PRO A 86 8.64 -6.56 26.91
C PRO A 86 7.90 -5.39 27.54
N SER A 87 8.26 -4.17 27.11
CA SER A 87 7.51 -2.98 27.52
C SER A 87 6.04 -3.02 27.06
N ARG A 88 5.23 -2.11 27.62
CA ARG A 88 3.83 -1.92 27.22
C ARG A 88 3.68 -1.60 25.73
N VAL A 89 4.66 -0.89 25.14
CA VAL A 89 4.65 -0.53 23.71
C VAL A 89 4.79 -1.78 22.86
N VAL A 90 5.74 -2.66 23.21
CA VAL A 90 5.94 -3.95 22.52
C VAL A 90 4.69 -4.81 22.61
N LYS A 91 4.11 -4.95 23.81
CA LYS A 91 2.86 -5.72 24.01
C LYS A 91 1.74 -5.20 23.11
N GLN A 92 1.60 -3.88 22.97
CA GLN A 92 0.62 -3.26 22.08
C GLN A 92 0.90 -3.56 20.60
N ILE A 93 2.16 -3.41 20.15
CA ILE A 93 2.57 -3.72 18.78
C ILE A 93 2.24 -5.18 18.44
N VAL A 94 2.67 -6.10 19.29
CA VAL A 94 2.42 -7.54 19.13
C VAL A 94 0.92 -7.86 19.02
N SER A 95 0.09 -7.20 19.83
CA SER A 95 -1.37 -7.39 19.83
C SER A 95 -2.06 -6.86 18.57
N THR A 96 -1.46 -5.87 17.91
CA THR A 96 -2.05 -5.18 16.75
C THR A 96 -1.40 -5.58 15.43
N ALA A 97 -0.26 -6.29 15.46
CA ALA A 97 0.50 -6.67 14.27
C ALA A 97 -0.31 -7.46 13.24
N TRP A 98 -1.38 -8.16 13.65
CA TRP A 98 -2.26 -8.87 12.72
C TRP A 98 -2.95 -7.93 11.73
N TRP A 99 -3.16 -6.64 12.06
CA TRP A 99 -3.76 -5.65 11.16
C TRP A 99 -2.92 -5.38 9.90
N THR A 100 -1.64 -5.76 9.90
CA THR A 100 -0.80 -5.73 8.68
C THR A 100 -1.35 -6.65 7.56
N LEU A 101 -2.23 -7.61 7.89
CA LEU A 101 -2.96 -8.39 6.88
C LEU A 101 -3.88 -7.52 6.01
N VAL A 102 -4.43 -6.43 6.55
CA VAL A 102 -5.22 -5.45 5.79
C VAL A 102 -4.33 -4.81 4.72
N VAL A 103 -3.11 -4.42 5.09
CA VAL A 103 -2.11 -3.86 4.15
C VAL A 103 -1.74 -4.87 3.06
N LYS A 104 -1.60 -6.16 3.41
CA LYS A 104 -1.21 -7.21 2.46
C LYS A 104 -2.30 -7.57 1.45
N TYR A 105 -3.56 -7.55 1.86
CA TYR A 105 -4.63 -8.18 1.08
C TYR A 105 -5.82 -7.26 0.80
N VAL A 106 -6.27 -6.51 1.80
CA VAL A 106 -7.46 -5.67 1.66
C VAL A 106 -7.14 -4.43 0.84
N THR A 107 -6.02 -3.76 1.12
CA THR A 107 -5.62 -2.56 0.38
C THR A 107 -5.38 -2.86 -1.11
N PRO A 108 -4.61 -3.90 -1.51
CA PRO A 108 -4.43 -4.21 -2.92
C PRO A 108 -5.74 -4.63 -3.62
N ALA A 109 -6.65 -5.29 -2.91
CA ALA A 109 -7.97 -5.63 -3.45
C ALA A 109 -8.79 -4.37 -3.76
N ILE A 110 -8.82 -3.40 -2.84
CA ILE A 110 -9.50 -2.11 -3.06
C ILE A 110 -8.87 -1.37 -4.24
N PHE A 111 -7.54 -1.31 -4.34
CA PHE A 111 -6.89 -0.70 -5.50
C PHE A 111 -7.22 -1.39 -6.82
N THR A 112 -7.32 -2.71 -6.82
CA THR A 112 -7.70 -3.48 -8.01
C THR A 112 -9.12 -3.14 -8.46
N LEU A 113 -10.07 -2.99 -7.51
CA LEU A 113 -11.44 -2.57 -7.80
C LEU A 113 -11.50 -1.16 -8.39
N ILE A 114 -10.75 -0.22 -7.80
CA ILE A 114 -10.67 1.16 -8.31
C ILE A 114 -10.06 1.17 -9.72
N TYR A 115 -8.99 0.41 -9.94
CA TYR A 115 -8.36 0.27 -11.25
C TYR A 115 -9.35 -0.27 -12.30
N ALA A 116 -10.13 -1.30 -11.96
CA ALA A 116 -11.16 -1.84 -12.86
C ALA A 116 -12.25 -0.81 -13.20
N ALA A 117 -12.69 0.00 -12.23
CA ALA A 117 -13.63 1.09 -12.48
C ALA A 117 -13.05 2.17 -13.40
N ILE A 118 -11.76 2.49 -13.26
CA ILE A 118 -11.08 3.42 -14.17
C ILE A 118 -11.00 2.83 -15.59
N LEU A 119 -10.65 1.54 -15.73
CA LEU A 119 -10.63 0.88 -17.03
C LEU A 119 -12.01 0.89 -17.69
N TRP A 120 -13.06 0.65 -16.91
CA TRP A 120 -14.44 0.78 -17.39
C TRP A 120 -14.66 2.15 -18.01
N GLN A 121 -14.41 3.23 -17.26
CA GLN A 121 -14.58 4.61 -17.74
C GLN A 121 -13.71 4.95 -18.96
N LEU A 122 -12.50 4.39 -19.07
CA LEU A 122 -11.59 4.72 -20.18
C LEU A 122 -12.01 4.07 -21.50
N PHE A 123 -12.56 2.85 -21.45
CA PHE A 123 -12.73 2.00 -22.63
C PHE A 123 -14.18 1.64 -22.98
N LEU A 124 -15.14 1.88 -22.08
CA LEU A 124 -16.57 1.57 -22.24
C LEU A 124 -17.42 2.81 -22.01
#